data_AF-T0YM38-F1
#
_entry.id   AF-T0YM38-F1
#
_cell.length_a   1.000
_cell.length_b   1.000
_cell.length_c   1.000
_cell.angle_alpha   90.00
_cell.angle_beta   90.00
_cell.angle_gamma   90.00
#
_symmetry.space_group_name_H-M   'P 1'
#
loop_
_entity.id
_entity.type
_entity.pdbx_description
1 polymer ?
#
loop_
_entity_poly.entity_id
_entity_poly.type
_entity_poly.pdbx_seq_one_letter_code
_entity_poly.pdbx_strand_id
1 'polypeptide(L)'
;MTSTGWMIHLETGHVIGAAILFVVGVILSSAGARLVERWSREHSDARRARVIRRIFHYSFMALVILAALDVLGVGVGVLLGAAGILSLGIGFASQTSLSNIISGLFLIGERFFSLGDAIQVGTLTGEVLAIDLLSVKLRTYDNLYVRVPNETLIKSEITNLTRLPIRRLDLTIGVGYDSDLAEVRSALLGVARRLTFCLEEPAPLAVFTGFGASSINVQFSIWIRRENYSVAMNGLADAILKTFREMNIDLPYPQQTIHFSAADPLVLKPPSASPDKPASDG
;
A
#
# COMPACT_ATOMS: atom_id res chain seq x y z
N MET A 1 76.22 11.75 0.91
CA MET A 1 75.60 13.03 0.53
C MET A 1 74.13 12.95 0.94
N THR A 2 73.89 12.95 2.26
CA THR A 2 73.34 14.10 3.02
C THR A 2 71.89 14.44 2.65
N SER A 3 71.00 13.73 3.34
CA SER A 3 69.69 14.16 3.83
C SER A 3 69.60 15.67 4.06
N THR A 4 68.62 16.35 3.42
CA THR A 4 67.87 17.56 3.83
C THR A 4 67.14 18.13 2.60
N GLY A 5 65.89 18.57 2.62
CA GLY A 5 64.91 18.63 3.69
C GLY A 5 63.53 18.82 3.07
N TRP A 6 62.54 18.15 3.65
CA TRP A 6 61.11 18.45 3.47
C TRP A 6 60.76 19.74 4.25
N MET A 7 61.56 20.79 4.08
CA MET A 7 61.29 22.09 4.68
C MET A 7 60.24 22.76 3.82
N ILE A 8 58.98 22.59 4.22
CA ILE A 8 57.89 23.47 3.82
C ILE A 8 58.37 24.87 4.20
N HIS A 9 58.75 25.70 3.21
CA HIS A 9 58.95 27.12 3.43
C HIS A 9 57.56 27.72 3.67
N LEU A 10 57.04 27.57 4.90
CA LEU A 10 55.87 28.29 5.35
C LEU A 10 56.24 29.76 5.40
N GLU A 11 56.05 30.46 4.28
CA GLU A 11 56.07 31.91 4.31
C GLU A 11 55.06 32.36 5.36
N THR A 12 55.46 33.30 6.22
CA THR A 12 54.63 33.79 7.33
C THR A 12 53.24 34.23 6.85
N GLY A 13 53.12 34.65 5.58
CA GLY A 13 51.86 34.97 4.91
C GLY A 13 50.87 33.80 4.79
N HIS A 14 51.32 32.58 4.49
CA HIS A 14 50.45 31.40 4.40
C HIS A 14 49.92 30.99 5.78
N VAL A 15 50.75 31.08 6.82
CA VAL A 15 50.34 30.78 8.20
C VAL A 15 49.31 31.80 8.68
N ILE A 16 49.55 33.09 8.45
CA ILE A 16 48.61 34.16 8.81
C ILE A 16 47.30 34.00 8.02
N GLY A 17 47.38 33.73 6.72
CA GLY A 17 46.21 33.49 5.86
C GLY A 17 45.36 32.32 6.34
N ALA A 18 45.99 31.18 6.65
CA ALA A 18 45.29 30.00 7.18
C ALA A 18 44.67 30.26 8.56
N ALA A 19 45.36 31.01 9.44
CA ALA A 19 44.82 31.37 10.75
C ALA A 19 43.60 32.31 10.64
N ILE A 20 43.66 33.33 9.76
CA ILE A 20 42.53 34.22 9.49
C ILE A 20 41.37 33.42 8.92
N LEU A 21 41.61 32.56 7.92
CA LEU A 21 40.60 31.71 7.33
C LEU A 21 39.93 30.81 8.38
N PHE A 22 40.72 30.20 9.25
CA PHE A 22 40.21 29.34 10.31
C PHE A 22 39.34 30.11 11.31
N VAL A 23 39.81 31.26 11.80
CA VAL A 23 39.03 32.10 12.74
C VAL A 23 37.74 32.59 12.11
N VAL A 24 37.80 33.10 10.88
CA VAL A 24 36.61 33.54 10.12
C VAL A 24 35.66 32.35 9.91
N GLY A 25 36.19 31.19 9.52
CA GLY A 25 35.42 29.97 9.33
C GLY A 25 34.72 29.49 10.61
N VAL A 26 35.38 29.56 11.77
CA VAL A 26 34.77 29.21 13.06
C VAL A 26 33.63 30.17 13.42
N ILE A 27 33.82 31.47 13.19
CA ILE A 27 32.78 32.48 13.42
C ILE A 27 31.59 32.25 12.49
N LEU A 28 31.83 32.07 11.19
CA LEU A 28 30.80 31.83 10.18
C LEU A 28 30.05 30.52 10.45
N SER A 29 30.76 29.44 10.77
CA SER A 29 30.13 28.15 11.10
C SER A 29 29.24 28.25 12.33
N SER A 30 29.67 29.01 13.36
CA SER A 30 28.92 29.18 14.61
C SER A 30 27.70 30.07 14.40
N ALA A 31 27.83 31.13 13.60
CA ALA A 31 26.73 32.01 13.22
C ALA A 31 25.70 31.27 12.35
N GLY A 32 26.16 30.56 11.31
CA GLY A 32 25.32 29.76 10.42
C GLY A 32 24.61 28.64 11.17
N ALA A 33 25.31 27.92 12.05
CA ALA A 33 24.71 26.86 12.86
C ALA A 33 23.59 27.40 13.77
N ARG A 34 23.75 28.58 14.37
CA ARG A 34 22.70 29.24 15.17
C ARG A 34 21.49 29.62 14.31
N LEU A 35 21.71 30.09 13.09
CA LEU A 35 20.63 30.41 12.15
C LEU A 35 19.83 29.16 11.78
N VAL A 36 20.53 28.07 11.43
CA VAL A 36 19.92 26.77 11.13
C VAL A 36 19.15 26.23 12.33
N GLU A 37 19.67 26.38 13.55
CA GLU A 37 18.96 25.97 14.76
C GLU A 37 17.67 26.76 14.97
N ARG A 38 17.70 28.09 14.79
CA ARG A 38 16.51 28.95 14.91
C ARG A 38 15.43 28.53 13.92
N TRP A 39 15.78 28.43 12.65
CA TRP A 39 14.87 28.00 11.59
C TRP A 39 14.30 26.59 11.84
N SER A 40 15.15 25.65 12.28
CA SER A 40 14.70 24.29 12.56
C SER A 40 13.79 24.18 13.78
N ARG A 41 13.94 25.04 14.80
CA ARG A 41 13.06 25.06 15.99
C ARG A 41 11.63 25.49 15.68
N GLU A 42 11.42 26.26 14.62
CA GLU A 42 10.08 26.67 14.18
C GLU A 42 9.30 25.49 13.57
N HIS A 43 9.99 24.48 13.05
CA HIS A 43 9.40 23.38 12.29
C HIS A 43 9.61 21.99 12.92
N SER A 44 10.30 21.90 14.06
CA SER A 44 10.70 20.62 14.67
C SER A 44 11.02 20.74 16.16
N ASP A 45 10.96 19.60 16.85
CA ASP A 45 11.34 19.50 18.26
C ASP A 45 12.76 20.00 18.52
N ALA A 46 12.97 20.64 19.67
CA ALA A 46 14.26 21.17 20.09
C ALA A 46 15.39 20.12 20.06
N ARG A 47 15.08 18.82 20.20
CA ARG A 47 16.07 17.73 20.07
C ARG A 47 16.57 17.60 18.63
N ARG A 48 15.69 17.62 17.63
CA ARG A 48 16.05 17.50 16.20
C ARG A 48 16.85 18.72 15.75
N ALA A 49 16.42 19.93 16.14
CA ALA A 49 17.12 21.16 15.81
C ALA A 49 18.57 21.17 16.33
N ARG A 50 18.82 20.65 17.54
CA ARG A 50 20.19 20.52 18.09
C ARG A 50 21.05 19.53 17.30
N VAL A 51 20.48 18.43 16.83
CA VAL A 51 21.21 17.45 16.02
C VAL A 51 21.58 18.06 14.66
N ILE A 52 20.62 18.70 13.98
CA ILE A 52 20.85 19.37 12.69
C ILE A 52 21.94 20.44 12.83
N ARG A 53 21.90 21.25 13.90
CA ARG A 53 22.95 22.23 14.20
C ARG A 53 24.33 21.61 14.30
N ARG A 54 24.46 20.49 15.03
CA ARG A 54 25.75 19.80 15.21
C ARG A 54 26.28 19.27 13.89
N ILE A 55 25.42 18.63 13.10
CA ILE A 55 25.79 18.13 11.76
C ILE A 55 26.29 19.29 10.90
N PHE A 56 25.52 20.38 10.80
CA PHE A 56 25.91 21.55 10.01
C PHE A 56 27.26 22.13 10.47
N HIS A 57 27.43 22.34 11.78
CA HIS A 57 28.65 22.92 12.34
C HIS A 57 29.89 22.05 12.05
N TYR A 58 29.82 20.73 12.31
CA TYR A 58 30.97 19.84 12.09
C TYR A 58 31.27 19.63 10.60
N SER A 59 30.25 19.52 9.74
CA SER A 59 30.44 19.44 8.29
C SER A 59 31.10 20.70 7.74
N PHE A 60 30.65 21.89 8.17
CA PHE A 60 31.27 23.14 7.76
C PHE A 60 32.69 23.27 8.30
N MET A 61 32.93 22.86 9.56
CA MET A 61 34.26 22.90 10.15
C MET A 61 35.25 22.00 9.42
N ALA A 62 34.81 20.82 8.97
CA ALA A 62 35.64 19.95 8.14
C ALA A 62 36.09 20.65 6.85
N LEU A 63 35.20 21.40 6.18
CA LEU A 63 35.55 22.20 5.00
C LEU A 63 36.54 23.31 5.32
N VAL A 64 36.35 24.03 6.44
CA VAL A 64 37.27 25.10 6.89
C VAL A 64 38.66 24.53 7.18
N ILE A 65 38.74 23.36 7.82
CA ILE A 65 40.02 22.69 8.12
C ILE A 65 40.72 22.29 6.82
N LEU A 66 40.01 21.69 5.87
CA LEU A 66 40.57 21.32 4.56
C LEU A 66 41.10 22.55 3.81
N ALA A 67 40.33 23.64 3.78
CA ALA A 67 40.74 24.88 3.13
C ALA A 67 41.96 25.52 3.83
N ALA A 68 42.03 25.49 5.16
CA ALA A 68 43.18 26.00 5.89
C ALA A 68 44.45 25.17 5.65
N LEU A 69 44.33 23.84 5.56
CA LEU A 69 45.45 22.94 5.21
C LEU A 69 45.96 23.20 3.78
N ASP A 70 45.06 23.46 2.84
CA ASP A 70 45.42 23.79 1.46
C ASP A 70 46.21 25.10 1.37
N VAL A 71 45.78 26.15 2.11
CA VAL A 71 46.52 27.43 2.22
C VAL A 71 47.92 27.24 2.84
N LEU A 72 48.08 26.28 3.75
CA LEU A 72 49.38 25.94 4.34
C LEU A 72 50.30 25.14 3.39
N GLY A 73 49.85 24.83 2.18
CA GLY A 73 50.59 24.02 1.21
C GLY A 73 50.62 22.53 1.54
N VAL A 74 49.74 22.06 2.43
CA VAL A 74 49.60 20.63 2.74
C VAL A 74 48.76 19.99 1.65
N GLY A 75 49.27 18.91 1.04
CA GLY A 75 48.54 18.16 0.02
C GLY A 75 47.25 17.54 0.58
N VAL A 76 46.10 18.18 0.37
CA VAL A 76 44.79 17.70 0.83
C VAL A 76 44.19 16.59 -0.03
N GLY A 77 44.84 16.19 -1.14
CA GLY A 77 44.33 15.20 -2.09
C GLY A 77 43.95 13.86 -1.46
N VAL A 78 44.75 13.34 -0.53
CA VAL A 78 44.44 12.09 0.19
C VAL A 78 43.21 12.26 1.09
N LEU A 79 43.08 13.40 1.77
CA LEU A 79 41.94 13.71 2.63
C LEU A 79 40.66 13.87 1.80
N LEU A 80 40.74 14.50 0.63
CA LEU A 80 39.64 14.63 -0.31
C LEU A 80 39.24 13.25 -0.89
N GLY A 81 40.20 12.39 -1.20
CA GLY A 81 39.94 11.01 -1.60
C GLY A 81 39.18 10.23 -0.52
N ALA A 82 39.64 10.31 0.73
CA ALA A 82 38.97 9.69 1.88
C ALA A 82 37.57 10.27 2.13
N ALA A 83 37.41 11.59 2.04
CA ALA A 83 36.12 12.27 2.17
C ALA A 83 35.15 11.87 1.04
N GLY A 84 35.65 11.65 -0.18
CA GLY A 84 34.87 11.14 -1.31
C GLY A 84 34.32 9.74 -1.04
N ILE A 85 35.16 8.81 -0.59
CA ILE A 85 34.74 7.44 -0.22
C ILE A 85 33.73 7.49 0.93
N LEU A 86 33.98 8.30 1.97
CA LEU A 86 33.06 8.47 3.09
C LEU A 86 31.69 9.01 2.62
N SER A 87 31.70 9.99 1.71
CA SER A 87 30.48 10.58 1.15
C SER A 87 29.68 9.58 0.32
N LEU A 88 30.34 8.72 -0.45
CA LEU A 88 29.69 7.61 -1.15
C LEU A 88 29.03 6.63 -0.16
N GLY A 89 29.73 6.29 0.93
CA GLY A 89 29.18 5.44 2.00
C GLY A 89 27.93 6.03 2.64
N ILE A 90 27.95 7.33 2.97
CA ILE A 90 26.79 8.06 3.51
C ILE A 90 25.65 8.12 2.48
N GLY A 91 25.98 8.32 1.21
CA GLY A 91 25.02 8.33 0.10
C GLY A 91 24.28 7.01 -0.04
N PHE A 92 25.01 5.89 -0.05
CA PHE A 92 24.40 4.55 -0.07
C PHE A 92 23.55 4.28 1.18
N ALA A 93 24.03 4.66 2.36
CA ALA A 93 23.26 4.52 3.60
C ALA A 93 21.96 5.35 3.59
N SER A 94 21.94 6.48 2.88
CA SER A 94 20.79 7.39 2.80
C SER A 94 19.89 7.14 1.59
N GLN A 95 20.25 6.21 0.70
CA GLN A 95 19.58 6.00 -0.59
C GLN A 95 18.09 5.74 -0.45
N THR A 96 17.68 4.84 0.47
CA THR A 96 16.27 4.52 0.72
C THR A 96 15.49 5.72 1.23
N SER A 97 16.08 6.53 2.12
CA SER A 97 15.40 7.73 2.62
C SER A 97 15.18 8.74 1.51
N LEU A 98 16.19 8.98 0.67
CA LEU A 98 16.09 9.88 -0.48
C LEU A 98 15.07 9.38 -1.51
N SER A 99 15.06 8.07 -1.79
CA SER A 99 14.08 7.42 -2.66
C SER A 99 12.66 7.69 -2.19
N ASN A 100 12.37 7.50 -0.90
CA ASN A 100 11.05 7.78 -0.33
C ASN A 100 10.66 9.26 -0.41
N ILE A 101 11.59 10.19 -0.23
CA ILE A 101 11.33 11.64 -0.40
C ILE A 101 10.91 11.94 -1.83
N ILE A 102 11.70 11.49 -2.80
CA ILE A 102 11.43 11.71 -4.22
C ILE A 102 10.09 11.07 -4.58
N SER A 103 9.84 9.83 -4.15
CA SER A 103 8.56 9.15 -4.35
C SER A 103 7.39 9.91 -3.73
N GLY A 104 7.55 10.47 -2.53
CA GLY A 104 6.53 11.31 -1.91
C GLY A 104 6.16 12.52 -2.75
N LEU A 105 7.17 13.21 -3.30
CA LEU A 105 6.95 14.35 -4.20
C LEU A 105 6.21 13.95 -5.47
N PHE A 106 6.55 12.81 -6.08
CA PHE A 106 5.83 12.28 -7.25
C PHE A 106 4.37 11.95 -6.93
N LEU A 107 4.09 11.26 -5.81
CA LEU A 107 2.72 10.94 -5.39
C LEU A 107 1.86 12.19 -5.21
N ILE A 108 2.43 13.25 -4.61
CA ILE A 108 1.73 14.55 -4.43
C ILE A 108 1.51 15.25 -5.77
N GLY A 109 2.46 15.16 -6.70
CA GLY A 109 2.39 15.77 -8.02
C GLY A 109 1.36 15.11 -8.93
N GLU A 110 1.38 13.77 -9.04
CA GLU A 110 0.52 12.99 -9.93
C GLU A 110 -0.93 12.86 -9.42
N ARG A 111 -1.14 12.95 -8.10
CA ARG A 111 -2.47 12.89 -7.45
C ARG A 111 -3.32 11.68 -7.86
N PHE A 112 -2.70 10.51 -7.98
CA PHE A 112 -3.39 9.24 -8.26
C PHE A 112 -4.45 8.89 -7.20
N PHE A 113 -4.21 9.28 -5.95
CA PHE A 113 -5.18 9.26 -4.85
C PHE A 113 -5.04 10.51 -3.98
N SER A 114 -6.08 10.82 -3.22
CA SER A 114 -6.14 11.95 -2.29
C SER A 114 -6.47 11.49 -0.86
N LEU A 115 -6.39 12.41 0.10
CA LEU A 115 -6.85 12.16 1.47
C LEU A 115 -8.33 11.73 1.44
N GLY A 116 -8.65 10.67 2.18
CA GLY A 116 -9.98 10.07 2.22
C GLY A 116 -10.27 9.06 1.11
N ASP A 117 -9.39 8.88 0.12
CA ASP A 117 -9.56 7.82 -0.88
C ASP A 117 -9.30 6.45 -0.27
N ALA A 118 -10.09 5.45 -0.66
CA ALA A 118 -9.78 4.06 -0.36
C ALA A 118 -8.91 3.48 -1.47
N ILE A 119 -7.73 2.98 -1.11
CA ILE A 119 -6.79 2.38 -2.04
C ILE A 119 -6.49 0.93 -1.64
N GLN A 120 -6.14 0.14 -2.64
CA GLN A 120 -5.63 -1.21 -2.48
C GLN A 120 -4.20 -1.28 -3.04
N VAL A 121 -3.29 -1.81 -2.23
CA VAL A 121 -1.87 -1.97 -2.54
C VAL A 121 -1.49 -3.40 -2.19
N GLY A 122 -1.37 -4.26 -3.22
CA GLY A 122 -1.27 -5.70 -3.02
C GLY A 122 -2.49 -6.25 -2.25
N THR A 123 -2.24 -6.83 -1.08
CA THR A 123 -3.30 -7.35 -0.18
C THR A 123 -3.82 -6.33 0.82
N LEU A 124 -3.13 -5.20 1.00
CA LEU A 124 -3.52 -4.16 1.93
C LEU A 124 -4.59 -3.26 1.29
N THR A 125 -5.74 -3.14 1.95
CA THR A 125 -6.78 -2.19 1.54
C THR A 125 -7.10 -1.24 2.69
N GLY A 126 -7.17 0.06 2.41
CA GLY A 126 -7.49 1.05 3.43
C GLY A 126 -7.68 2.46 2.89
N GLU A 127 -8.20 3.32 3.74
CA GLU A 127 -8.43 4.74 3.48
C GLU A 127 -7.17 5.56 3.75
N VAL A 128 -6.85 6.47 2.85
CA VAL A 128 -5.69 7.37 2.95
C VAL A 128 -5.94 8.46 3.99
N LEU A 129 -5.23 8.39 5.11
CA LEU A 129 -5.33 9.37 6.19
C LEU A 129 -4.39 10.56 6.01
N ALA A 130 -3.18 10.31 5.51
CA ALA A 130 -2.15 11.34 5.34
C ALA A 130 -1.10 10.90 4.31
N ILE A 131 -0.58 11.87 3.56
CA ILE A 131 0.52 11.69 2.61
C ILE A 131 1.70 12.52 3.15
N ASP A 132 2.66 11.85 3.80
CA ASP A 132 3.87 12.49 4.32
C ASP A 132 5.02 12.36 3.32
N LEU A 133 6.11 13.10 3.57
CA LEU A 133 7.30 13.10 2.72
C LEU A 133 7.93 11.71 2.52
N LEU A 134 7.86 10.83 3.52
CA LEU A 134 8.50 9.51 3.48
C LEU A 134 7.52 8.33 3.38
N SER A 135 6.23 8.57 3.63
CA SER A 135 5.24 7.49 3.71
C SER A 135 3.82 8.01 3.60
N VAL A 136 2.92 7.14 3.17
CA VAL A 136 1.47 7.32 3.30
C VAL A 136 0.97 6.54 4.51
N LYS A 137 -0.01 7.11 5.20
CA LYS A 137 -0.70 6.47 6.32
C LYS A 137 -2.10 6.05 5.88
N LEU A 138 -2.42 4.79 6.10
CA LEU A 138 -3.68 4.16 5.75
C LEU A 138 -4.42 3.70 7.00
N ARG A 139 -5.75 3.75 6.95
CA ARG A 139 -6.65 3.10 7.90
C ARG A 139 -7.33 1.92 7.22
N THR A 140 -7.11 0.70 7.70
CA THR A 140 -7.81 -0.48 7.18
C THR A 140 -9.28 -0.48 7.60
N TYR A 141 -10.11 -1.31 6.96
CA TYR A 141 -11.51 -1.48 7.36
C TYR A 141 -11.65 -2.09 8.77
N ASP A 142 -10.64 -2.82 9.25
CA ASP A 142 -10.52 -3.28 10.63
C ASP A 142 -10.03 -2.19 11.60
N ASN A 143 -9.98 -0.93 11.14
CA ASN A 143 -9.54 0.24 11.90
C ASN A 143 -8.07 0.16 12.38
N LEU A 144 -7.20 -0.51 11.62
CA LEU A 144 -5.76 -0.55 11.89
C LEU A 144 -5.02 0.59 11.19
N TYR A 145 -4.00 1.14 11.85
CA TYR A 145 -3.19 2.23 11.33
C TYR A 145 -1.91 1.69 10.69
N VAL A 146 -1.82 1.78 9.36
CA VAL A 146 -0.73 1.20 8.58
C VAL A 146 0.09 2.30 7.91
N ARG A 147 1.42 2.23 8.06
CA ARG A 147 2.36 3.13 7.39
C ARG A 147 2.99 2.41 6.21
N VAL A 148 2.84 2.96 5.01
CA VAL A 148 3.43 2.42 3.78
C VAL A 148 4.50 3.40 3.26
N PRO A 149 5.76 2.96 3.07
CA PRO A 149 6.78 3.80 2.45
C PRO A 149 6.37 4.27 1.05
N ASN A 150 6.68 5.52 0.70
CA ASN A 150 6.32 6.09 -0.59
C ASN A 150 6.98 5.34 -1.75
N GLU A 151 8.22 4.88 -1.56
CA GLU A 151 8.95 4.09 -2.55
C GLU A 151 8.23 2.76 -2.86
N THR A 152 7.63 2.12 -1.85
CA THR A 152 6.85 0.90 -2.05
C THR A 152 5.62 1.17 -2.91
N LEU A 153 4.91 2.27 -2.64
CA LEU A 153 3.71 2.65 -3.39
C LEU A 153 4.01 2.85 -4.88
N ILE A 154 5.01 3.66 -5.21
CA ILE A 154 5.35 3.93 -6.62
C ILE A 154 5.79 2.67 -7.37
N LYS A 155 6.46 1.74 -6.71
CA LYS A 155 6.92 0.48 -7.33
C LYS A 155 5.84 -0.58 -7.43
N SER A 156 4.74 -0.43 -6.70
CA SER A 156 3.64 -1.39 -6.64
C SER A 156 2.48 -1.00 -7.56
N GLU A 157 1.68 -1.98 -7.96
CA GLU A 157 0.37 -1.71 -8.50
C GLU A 157 -0.55 -1.18 -7.39
N ILE A 158 -1.16 -0.02 -7.65
CA ILE A 158 -2.12 0.63 -6.75
C ILE A 158 -3.46 0.68 -7.46
N THR A 159 -4.51 0.16 -6.82
CA THR A 159 -5.88 0.33 -7.28
C THR A 159 -6.58 1.37 -6.41
N ASN A 160 -7.03 2.47 -7.00
CA ASN A 160 -7.86 3.44 -6.30
C ASN A 160 -9.35 3.02 -6.42
N LEU A 161 -9.96 2.68 -5.29
CA LEU A 161 -11.33 2.15 -5.21
C LEU A 161 -12.38 3.25 -5.20
N THR A 162 -12.01 4.50 -4.91
CA THR A 162 -12.94 5.64 -4.72
C THR A 162 -12.76 6.75 -5.73
N ARG A 163 -11.72 6.71 -6.58
CA ARG A 163 -11.46 7.73 -7.61
C ARG A 163 -12.63 7.91 -8.57
N LEU A 164 -13.26 6.80 -8.95
CA LEU A 164 -14.38 6.78 -9.87
C LEU A 164 -15.70 6.72 -9.08
N PRO A 165 -16.74 7.46 -9.50
CA PRO A 165 -18.02 7.53 -8.78
C PRO A 165 -18.84 6.24 -8.89
N ILE A 166 -18.58 5.43 -9.91
CA ILE A 166 -19.33 4.21 -10.22
C ILE A 166 -18.37 3.02 -10.12
N ARG A 167 -18.83 1.95 -9.48
CA ARG A 167 -18.09 0.70 -9.33
C ARG A 167 -18.95 -0.48 -9.76
N ARG A 168 -18.32 -1.46 -10.42
CA ARG A 168 -18.95 -2.74 -10.76
C ARG A 168 -18.87 -3.68 -9.55
N LEU A 169 -19.98 -4.32 -9.25
CA LEU A 169 -20.12 -5.37 -8.25
C LEU A 169 -20.39 -6.68 -8.98
N ASP A 170 -19.53 -7.67 -8.77
CA ASP A 170 -19.61 -8.98 -9.42
C ASP A 170 -19.96 -10.05 -8.39
N LEU A 171 -20.95 -10.88 -8.70
CA LEU A 171 -21.31 -12.07 -7.92
C LEU A 171 -21.38 -13.28 -8.85
N THR A 172 -20.63 -14.33 -8.54
CA THR A 172 -20.69 -15.60 -9.26
C THR A 172 -21.71 -16.51 -8.58
N ILE A 173 -22.70 -16.96 -9.33
CA ILE A 173 -23.78 -17.84 -8.86
C ILE A 173 -23.70 -19.16 -9.61
N GLY A 174 -23.74 -20.27 -8.87
CA GLY A 174 -23.89 -21.61 -9.44
C GLY A 174 -25.36 -22.02 -9.46
N VAL A 175 -25.87 -22.43 -10.62
CA VAL A 175 -27.22 -23.00 -10.79
C VAL A 175 -27.16 -24.45 -11.21
N GLY A 176 -28.22 -25.23 -10.97
CA GLY A 176 -28.28 -26.64 -11.34
C GLY A 176 -28.10 -26.86 -12.85
N TYR A 177 -27.55 -28.01 -13.26
CA TYR A 177 -27.36 -28.34 -14.68
C TYR A 177 -28.67 -28.46 -15.45
N ASP A 178 -29.77 -28.78 -14.77
CA ASP A 178 -31.11 -28.87 -15.35
C ASP A 178 -31.85 -27.52 -15.38
N SER A 179 -31.24 -26.43 -14.90
CA SER A 179 -31.85 -25.10 -14.88
C SER A 179 -31.86 -24.44 -16.26
N ASP A 180 -32.96 -23.76 -16.61
CA ASP A 180 -33.01 -22.93 -17.82
C ASP A 180 -32.22 -21.63 -17.63
N LEU A 181 -31.11 -21.48 -18.36
CA LEU A 181 -30.26 -20.28 -18.29
C LEU A 181 -30.96 -19.00 -18.74
N ALA A 182 -31.96 -19.08 -19.64
CA ALA A 182 -32.75 -17.92 -20.04
C ALA A 182 -33.62 -17.42 -18.88
N GLU A 183 -34.23 -18.34 -18.13
CA GLU A 183 -35.00 -18.04 -16.92
C GLU A 183 -34.10 -17.45 -15.83
N VAL A 184 -32.96 -18.07 -15.56
CA VAL A 184 -31.95 -17.58 -14.59
C VAL A 184 -31.51 -16.16 -14.94
N ARG A 185 -31.19 -15.89 -16.20
CA ARG A 185 -30.81 -14.55 -16.67
C ARG A 185 -31.95 -13.55 -16.48
N SER A 186 -33.17 -13.91 -16.83
CA SER A 186 -34.35 -13.05 -16.65
C SER A 186 -34.58 -12.72 -15.17
N ALA A 187 -34.45 -13.72 -14.29
CA ALA A 187 -34.57 -13.56 -12.84
C ALA A 187 -33.55 -12.57 -12.28
N LEU A 188 -32.26 -12.76 -12.62
CA LEU A 188 -31.17 -11.88 -12.19
C LEU A 188 -31.35 -10.43 -12.67
N LEU A 189 -31.68 -10.24 -13.95
CA LEU A 189 -31.97 -8.90 -14.49
C LEU A 189 -33.24 -8.29 -13.87
N GLY A 190 -34.21 -9.12 -13.46
CA GLY A 190 -35.36 -8.70 -12.67
C GLY A 190 -34.96 -8.22 -11.27
N VAL A 191 -34.00 -8.88 -10.62
CA VAL A 191 -33.45 -8.44 -9.32
C VAL A 191 -32.80 -7.07 -9.45
N ALA A 192 -31.90 -6.88 -10.43
CA ALA A 192 -31.23 -5.59 -10.64
C ALA A 192 -32.22 -4.43 -10.78
N ARG A 193 -33.30 -4.61 -11.55
CA ARG A 193 -34.35 -3.59 -11.75
C ARG A 193 -35.10 -3.20 -10.47
N ARG A 194 -35.14 -4.08 -9.46
CA ARG A 194 -35.81 -3.80 -8.17
C ARG A 194 -34.89 -3.11 -7.15
N LEU A 195 -33.58 -3.15 -7.37
CA LEU A 195 -32.60 -2.60 -6.42
C LEU A 195 -32.38 -1.11 -6.70
N THR A 196 -32.70 -0.26 -5.72
CA THR A 196 -32.63 1.21 -5.83
C THR A 196 -31.21 1.75 -6.07
N PHE A 197 -30.18 1.00 -5.68
CA PHE A 197 -28.78 1.39 -5.85
C PHE A 197 -28.16 0.90 -7.17
N CYS A 198 -28.85 0.04 -7.93
CA CYS A 198 -28.39 -0.42 -9.24
C CYS A 198 -28.60 0.68 -10.28
N LEU A 199 -27.58 0.95 -11.08
CA LEU A 199 -27.68 1.85 -12.21
C LEU A 199 -28.33 1.14 -13.40
N GLU A 200 -29.10 1.90 -14.18
CA GLU A 200 -29.64 1.44 -15.46
C GLU A 200 -28.58 1.53 -16.58
N GLU A 201 -27.70 2.53 -16.49
CA GLU A 201 -26.57 2.71 -17.38
C GLU A 201 -25.28 2.95 -16.57
N PRO A 202 -24.26 2.07 -16.66
CA PRO A 202 -24.22 0.85 -17.48
C PRO A 202 -25.21 -0.23 -17.03
N ALA A 203 -25.77 -0.94 -18.01
CA ALA A 203 -26.78 -1.97 -17.76
C ALA A 203 -26.21 -3.20 -17.05
N PRO A 204 -26.98 -3.84 -16.14
CA PRO A 204 -26.56 -5.05 -15.47
C PRO A 204 -26.35 -6.20 -16.49
N LEU A 205 -25.38 -7.07 -16.21
CA LEU A 205 -25.03 -8.20 -17.05
C LEU A 205 -25.17 -9.51 -16.26
N ALA A 206 -25.74 -10.52 -16.88
CA ALA A 206 -25.69 -11.90 -16.41
C ALA A 206 -25.08 -12.75 -17.52
N VAL A 207 -23.88 -13.27 -17.28
CA VAL A 207 -23.03 -13.92 -18.29
C VAL A 207 -22.68 -15.32 -17.82
N PHE A 208 -22.88 -16.29 -18.71
CA PHE A 208 -22.36 -17.64 -18.49
C PHE A 208 -20.83 -17.61 -18.47
N THR A 209 -20.23 -18.16 -17.41
CA THR A 209 -18.77 -18.18 -17.22
C THR A 209 -18.15 -19.56 -17.38
N GLY A 210 -18.93 -20.62 -17.23
CA GLY A 210 -18.44 -21.98 -17.43
C GLY A 210 -19.25 -23.03 -16.66
N PHE A 211 -18.80 -24.27 -16.81
CA PHE A 211 -19.31 -25.44 -16.12
C PHE A 211 -18.45 -25.75 -14.89
N GLY A 212 -19.05 -25.85 -13.72
CA GLY A 212 -18.43 -26.23 -12.45
C GLY A 212 -18.66 -27.70 -12.10
N ALA A 213 -18.07 -28.18 -11.00
CA ALA A 213 -18.15 -29.59 -10.62
C ALA A 213 -19.59 -30.10 -10.37
N SER A 214 -20.49 -29.22 -9.92
CA SER A 214 -21.91 -29.56 -9.64
C SER A 214 -22.88 -28.44 -10.03
N SER A 215 -22.42 -27.45 -10.80
CA SER A 215 -23.21 -26.27 -11.17
C SER A 215 -22.82 -25.71 -12.53
N ILE A 216 -23.74 -24.97 -13.16
CA ILE A 216 -23.44 -24.02 -14.22
C ILE A 216 -23.16 -22.65 -13.57
N ASN A 217 -22.02 -22.03 -13.89
CA ASN A 217 -21.60 -20.78 -13.26
C ASN A 217 -22.02 -19.58 -14.10
N VAL A 218 -22.78 -18.68 -13.49
CA VAL A 218 -23.22 -17.40 -14.08
C VAL A 218 -22.62 -16.26 -13.27
N GLN A 219 -21.89 -15.37 -13.93
CA GLN A 219 -21.46 -14.11 -13.34
C GLN A 219 -22.56 -13.08 -13.51
N PHE A 220 -23.02 -12.53 -12.40
CA PHE A 220 -23.93 -11.41 -12.35
C PHE A 220 -23.19 -10.14 -11.94
N SER A 221 -23.20 -9.15 -12.82
CA SER A 221 -22.50 -7.88 -12.66
C SER A 221 -23.50 -6.74 -12.64
N ILE A 222 -23.46 -5.91 -11.61
CA ILE A 222 -24.24 -4.67 -11.50
C ILE A 222 -23.32 -3.47 -11.32
N TRP A 223 -23.75 -2.30 -11.77
CA TRP A 223 -23.04 -1.04 -11.56
C TRP A 223 -23.77 -0.23 -10.51
N ILE A 224 -23.01 0.31 -9.55
CA ILE A 224 -23.54 1.03 -8.40
C ILE A 224 -22.68 2.26 -8.12
N ARG A 225 -23.24 3.26 -7.43
CA ARG A 225 -22.43 4.35 -6.90
C ARG A 225 -21.51 3.84 -5.80
N ARG A 226 -20.27 4.35 -5.74
CA ARG A 226 -19.23 3.88 -4.80
C ARG A 226 -19.68 3.94 -3.34
N GLU A 227 -20.52 4.91 -2.98
CA GLU A 227 -21.00 5.12 -1.60
C GLU A 227 -21.89 3.98 -1.12
N ASN A 228 -22.58 3.32 -2.05
CA ASN A 228 -23.51 2.23 -1.76
C ASN A 228 -22.83 0.85 -1.80
N TYR A 229 -21.52 0.77 -2.08
CA TYR A 229 -20.85 -0.50 -2.37
C TYR A 229 -21.04 -1.57 -1.30
N SER A 230 -20.81 -1.22 -0.03
CA SER A 230 -20.92 -2.18 1.08
C SER A 230 -22.36 -2.62 1.35
N VAL A 231 -23.33 -1.72 1.19
CA VAL A 231 -24.76 -2.04 1.38
C VAL A 231 -25.26 -2.90 0.23
N ALA A 232 -24.88 -2.57 -1.00
CA ALA A 232 -25.25 -3.28 -2.20
C ALA A 232 -24.75 -4.72 -2.22
N MET A 233 -23.52 -4.97 -1.75
CA MET A 233 -22.96 -6.32 -1.68
C MET A 233 -23.86 -7.29 -0.89
N ASN A 234 -24.29 -6.88 0.31
CA ASN A 234 -25.16 -7.73 1.14
C ASN A 234 -26.59 -7.81 0.59
N GLY A 235 -27.17 -6.66 0.22
CA GLY A 235 -28.54 -6.62 -0.29
C GLY A 235 -28.73 -7.37 -1.61
N LEU A 236 -27.70 -7.43 -2.45
CA LEU A 236 -27.72 -8.16 -3.72
C LEU A 236 -27.84 -9.67 -3.48
N ALA A 237 -27.02 -10.24 -2.59
CA ALA A 237 -27.04 -11.67 -2.29
C ALA A 237 -28.40 -12.11 -1.74
N ASP A 238 -28.95 -11.37 -0.78
CA ASP A 238 -30.27 -11.65 -0.20
C ASP A 238 -31.40 -11.58 -1.24
N ALA A 239 -31.38 -10.57 -2.11
CA ALA A 239 -32.39 -10.38 -3.14
C ALA A 239 -32.36 -11.50 -4.19
N ILE A 240 -31.17 -11.97 -4.57
CA ILE A 240 -30.99 -13.10 -5.50
C ILE A 240 -31.53 -14.38 -4.86
N LEU A 241 -31.11 -14.69 -3.63
CA LEU A 241 -31.54 -15.90 -2.94
C LEU A 241 -33.07 -15.96 -2.78
N LYS A 242 -33.69 -14.84 -2.41
CA LYS A 242 -35.15 -14.75 -2.30
C LYS A 242 -35.83 -15.01 -3.65
N THR A 243 -35.36 -14.37 -4.72
CA THR A 243 -35.95 -14.49 -6.05
C THR A 243 -35.81 -15.91 -6.61
N PHE A 244 -34.65 -16.55 -6.42
CA PHE A 244 -34.41 -17.90 -6.90
C PHE A 244 -35.31 -18.92 -6.19
N ARG A 245 -35.56 -18.73 -4.88
CA ARG A 245 -36.53 -19.54 -4.12
C ARG A 245 -37.96 -19.36 -4.61
N GLU A 246 -38.38 -18.13 -4.90
CA GLU A 246 -39.72 -17.84 -5.42
C GLU A 246 -39.95 -18.46 -6.82
N MET A 247 -38.90 -18.52 -7.64
CA MET A 247 -38.94 -19.09 -8.99
C MET A 247 -38.58 -20.58 -9.05
N ASN A 248 -38.31 -21.23 -7.91
CA ASN A 248 -37.83 -22.62 -7.83
C ASN A 248 -36.58 -22.90 -8.67
N ILE A 249 -35.69 -21.91 -8.80
CA ILE A 249 -34.38 -22.08 -9.45
C ILE A 249 -33.46 -22.81 -8.47
N ASP A 250 -32.93 -23.95 -8.89
CA ASP A 250 -32.08 -24.79 -8.05
C ASP A 250 -30.69 -24.17 -7.83
N LEU A 251 -30.29 -24.11 -6.55
CA LEU A 251 -28.95 -23.76 -6.10
C LEU A 251 -28.30 -25.03 -5.58
N PRO A 252 -27.53 -25.74 -6.43
CA PRO A 252 -27.13 -27.11 -6.17
C PRO A 252 -26.13 -27.19 -5.02
N TYR A 253 -26.32 -28.19 -4.16
CA TYR A 253 -25.27 -28.66 -3.27
C TYR A 253 -24.20 -29.43 -4.07
N PRO A 254 -23.00 -29.63 -3.52
CA PRO A 254 -22.03 -30.54 -4.11
C PRO A 254 -22.64 -31.92 -4.38
N GLN A 255 -22.61 -32.35 -5.64
CA GLN A 255 -23.16 -33.63 -6.07
C GLN A 255 -22.06 -34.67 -6.20
N GLN A 256 -22.36 -35.92 -5.81
CA GLN A 256 -21.47 -37.06 -5.99
C GLN A 256 -22.26 -38.23 -6.58
N THR A 257 -21.75 -38.79 -7.67
CA THR A 257 -22.26 -40.02 -8.25
C THR A 257 -21.50 -41.20 -7.67
N ILE A 258 -22.18 -42.06 -6.92
CA ILE A 258 -21.60 -43.29 -6.36
C ILE A 258 -22.00 -44.46 -7.26
N HIS A 259 -21.00 -45.11 -7.86
CA HIS A 259 -21.20 -46.32 -8.64
C HIS A 259 -21.01 -47.55 -7.73
N PHE A 260 -22.09 -48.30 -7.50
CA PHE A 260 -22.02 -49.58 -6.79
C PHE A 260 -21.64 -50.69 -7.76
N SER A 261 -20.70 -51.55 -7.34
CA SER A 261 -20.35 -52.75 -8.11
C SER A 261 -21.51 -53.74 -8.08
N ALA A 262 -21.75 -54.44 -9.18
CA ALA A 262 -22.74 -55.51 -9.25
C ALA A 262 -22.47 -56.66 -8.25
N ALA A 263 -21.23 -56.79 -7.78
CA ALA A 263 -20.83 -57.80 -6.79
C ALA A 263 -21.27 -57.48 -5.35
N ASP A 264 -21.46 -56.19 -5.02
CA ASP A 264 -21.91 -55.72 -3.70
C ASP A 264 -23.05 -54.72 -3.88
N PRO A 265 -24.28 -55.19 -4.17
CA PRO A 265 -25.43 -54.31 -4.36
C PRO A 265 -25.78 -53.59 -3.06
N LEU A 266 -26.09 -52.31 -3.15
CA LEU A 266 -26.55 -51.51 -2.01
C LEU A 266 -27.91 -52.05 -1.52
N VAL A 267 -27.91 -52.73 -0.37
CA VAL A 267 -29.15 -53.16 0.29
C VAL A 267 -29.66 -52.04 1.19
N LEU A 268 -30.62 -51.26 0.69
CA LEU A 268 -31.33 -50.28 1.51
C LEU A 268 -32.28 -51.01 2.46
N LYS A 269 -31.90 -51.09 3.74
CA LYS A 269 -32.80 -51.61 4.77
C LYS A 269 -33.78 -50.49 5.14
N PRO A 270 -35.11 -50.72 5.09
CA PRO A 270 -36.07 -49.71 5.53
C PRO A 270 -35.78 -49.34 6.99
N PRO A 271 -36.02 -48.08 7.40
CA PRO A 271 -35.85 -47.68 8.80
C PRO A 271 -36.69 -48.63 9.67
N SER A 272 -36.07 -49.26 10.66
CA SER A 272 -36.78 -50.13 11.60
C SER A 272 -37.91 -49.30 12.21
N ALA A 273 -39.15 -49.76 12.10
CA ALA A 273 -40.27 -49.17 12.80
C ALA A 273 -39.84 -48.91 14.25
N SER A 274 -39.98 -47.66 14.70
CA SER A 274 -39.75 -47.31 16.10
C SER A 274 -40.59 -48.28 16.95
N PRO A 275 -40.03 -48.91 17.99
CA PRO A 275 -40.81 -49.85 18.80
C PRO A 275 -42.06 -49.13 19.30
N ASP A 276 -43.21 -49.74 19.03
CA ASP A 276 -44.53 -49.23 19.40
C ASP A 276 -44.48 -48.61 20.80
N LYS A 277 -44.89 -47.35 20.87
CA LYS A 277 -45.13 -46.67 22.14
C LYS A 277 -46.14 -47.56 22.90
N PRO A 278 -45.82 -48.09 24.09
CA PRO A 278 -46.71 -49.02 24.77
C PRO A 278 -48.05 -48.33 25.01
N ALA A 279 -49.13 -49.03 24.64
CA ALA A 279 -50.50 -48.61 24.91
C ALA A 279 -50.62 -48.27 26.40
N SER A 280 -51.00 -47.04 26.68
CA SER A 280 -51.37 -46.63 28.03
C SER A 280 -52.73 -47.26 28.36
N ASP A 281 -52.70 -48.40 29.03
CA ASP A 281 -53.82 -48.84 29.85
C ASP A 281 -53.84 -47.98 31.12
N GLY A 282 -54.92 -47.22 31.31
CA GLY A 282 -55.16 -46.37 32.48
C GLY A 282 -56.07 -45.19 32.19
#